data_AF-J2UV17-F1
#
_entry.id   AF-J2UV17-F1
#
_cell.length_a   1.000
_cell.length_b   1.000
_cell.length_c   1.000
_cell.angle_alpha   90.00
_cell.angle_beta   90.00
_cell.angle_gamma   90.00
#
_symmetry.space_group_name_H-M   'P 1'
#
loop_
_entity.id
_entity.type
_entity.pdbx_description
1 polymer ?
#
loop_
_entity_poly.entity_id
_entity_poly.type
_entity_poly.pdbx_seq_one_letter_code
_entity_poly.pdbx_strand_id
1 'polypeptide(L)'
;MSATPPDSAESALPHPVRLRTLIDEISQLTLHVQELSRMAEEARELYERGVLPAPPDPRELVDQVENYRQQLEAAIVHIFEQVFGPRTDTIERQMSMRLIAEIGPEAFVQKVLWGEEISDIALTIALERMIPSLEQLVERYPSAFLSQANSLLNQFKAG
;
A
#
# COMPACT_ATOMS: atom_id res chain seq x y z
N MET A 1 23.08 13.64 52.64
CA MET A 1 22.12 12.82 51.87
C MET A 1 21.05 13.77 51.36
N SER A 2 21.04 14.01 50.05
CA SER A 2 20.29 15.08 49.39
C SER A 2 18.87 14.65 49.02
N ALA A 3 17.96 15.63 49.01
CA ALA A 3 16.56 15.50 48.57
C ALA A 3 16.42 15.70 47.03
N THR A 4 15.36 15.06 46.50
CA THR A 4 14.68 14.96 45.17
C THR A 4 14.85 16.15 44.18
N PRO A 5 14.56 15.99 42.84
CA PRO A 5 13.74 14.95 42.19
C PRO A 5 14.21 14.37 40.83
N PRO A 6 13.52 13.32 40.33
CA PRO A 6 13.61 12.88 38.93
C PRO A 6 12.88 13.84 38.00
N ASP A 7 13.57 14.19 36.91
CA ASP A 7 13.02 14.85 35.74
C ASP A 7 12.10 13.86 35.00
N SER A 8 10.82 14.20 34.89
CA SER A 8 9.82 13.45 34.13
C SER A 8 8.84 14.47 33.57
N ALA A 9 9.31 15.22 32.60
CA ALA A 9 8.49 16.11 31.79
C ALA A 9 8.95 16.03 30.32
N GLU A 10 8.35 15.11 29.56
CA GLU A 10 8.08 15.15 28.11
C GLU A 10 7.70 13.71 27.71
N SER A 11 6.53 13.36 27.18
CA SER A 11 5.62 14.12 26.33
C SER A 11 4.21 13.56 26.50
N ALA A 12 3.36 14.31 27.20
CA ALA A 12 1.92 14.02 27.27
C ALA A 12 1.19 15.30 26.90
N LEU A 13 0.89 15.45 25.61
CA LEU A 13 -0.05 16.47 25.14
C LEU A 13 -1.35 16.35 25.97
N PRO A 14 -1.94 17.47 26.43
CA PRO A 14 -3.12 17.42 27.28
C PRO A 14 -4.28 16.73 26.54
N HIS A 15 -4.91 15.75 27.19
CA HIS A 15 -6.09 15.01 26.72
C HIS A 15 -7.17 15.84 25.96
N PRO A 16 -7.50 17.10 26.35
CA PRO A 16 -8.44 17.92 25.57
C PRO A 16 -7.97 18.26 24.15
N VAL A 17 -6.66 18.32 23.88
CA VAL A 17 -6.11 18.58 22.54
C VAL A 17 -6.32 17.37 21.63
N ARG A 18 -6.08 16.14 22.13
CA ARG A 18 -6.36 14.90 21.37
C ARG A 18 -7.84 14.75 21.02
N LEU A 19 -8.75 15.08 21.93
CA LEU A 19 -10.20 15.00 21.70
C LEU A 19 -10.65 15.98 20.60
N ARG A 20 -10.13 17.21 20.59
CA ARG A 20 -10.44 18.18 19.53
C ARG A 20 -9.94 17.72 18.17
N THR A 21 -8.70 17.22 18.10
CA THR A 21 -8.15 16.66 16.87
C THR A 21 -9.00 15.50 16.33
N LEU A 22 -9.41 14.57 17.18
CA LEU A 22 -10.28 13.46 16.77
C LEU A 22 -11.67 13.93 16.31
N ILE A 23 -12.25 14.95 16.95
CA ILE A 23 -13.52 15.54 16.52
C ILE A 23 -13.38 16.22 15.15
N ASP A 24 -12.27 16.91 14.91
CA ASP A 24 -11.99 17.54 13.62
C ASP A 24 -11.79 16.47 12.53
N GLU A 25 -11.05 15.40 12.82
CA GLU A 25 -10.87 14.25 11.90
C GLU A 25 -12.20 13.57 11.58
N ILE A 26 -13.04 13.30 12.58
CA ILE A 26 -14.39 12.73 12.38
C ILE A 26 -15.25 13.67 11.53
N SER A 27 -15.14 14.98 11.74
CA SER A 27 -15.88 15.98 10.98
C SER A 27 -15.43 16.00 9.51
N GLN A 28 -14.12 15.95 9.26
CA GLN A 28 -13.56 15.87 7.91
C GLN A 28 -13.97 14.58 7.19
N LEU A 29 -13.91 13.44 7.89
CA LEU A 29 -14.39 12.16 7.37
C LEU A 29 -15.88 12.21 7.03
N THR A 30 -16.69 12.84 7.89
CA THR A 30 -18.13 12.99 7.67
C THR A 30 -18.42 13.83 6.42
N LEU A 31 -17.72 14.95 6.25
CA LEU A 31 -17.84 15.79 5.05
C LEU A 31 -17.41 15.02 3.80
N HIS A 32 -16.33 14.26 3.88
CA HIS A 32 -15.86 13.44 2.77
C HIS A 32 -16.88 12.37 2.37
N VAL A 33 -17.50 11.70 3.34
CA VAL A 33 -18.58 10.71 3.08
C VAL A 33 -19.80 11.37 2.43
N GLN A 34 -20.17 12.57 2.87
CA GLN A 34 -21.28 13.32 2.25
C GLN A 34 -20.98 13.68 0.80
N GLU A 35 -19.76 14.13 0.52
CA GLU A 35 -19.33 14.46 -0.84
C GLU A 35 -19.29 13.24 -1.75
N LEU A 36 -18.73 12.12 -1.27
CA LEU A 36 -18.75 10.85 -2.00
C LEU A 36 -20.18 10.38 -2.29
N SER A 37 -21.10 10.56 -1.34
CA SER A 37 -22.52 10.22 -1.53
C SER A 37 -23.17 11.08 -2.60
N ARG A 38 -22.87 12.39 -2.63
CA ARG A 38 -23.33 13.32 -3.67
C ARG A 38 -22.81 12.90 -5.04
N MET A 39 -21.50 12.63 -5.15
CA MET A 39 -20.88 12.17 -6.40
C MET A 39 -21.46 10.85 -6.89
N ALA A 40 -21.76 9.92 -5.97
CA ALA A 40 -22.38 8.64 -6.31
C ALA A 40 -23.80 8.83 -6.89
N GLU A 41 -24.58 9.75 -6.33
CA GLU A 41 -25.92 10.06 -6.83
C GLU A 41 -25.86 10.74 -8.21
N GLU A 42 -24.96 11.70 -8.41
CA GLU A 42 -24.74 12.34 -9.72
C GLU A 42 -24.32 11.32 -10.79
N ALA A 43 -23.41 10.40 -10.45
CA ALA A 43 -23.01 9.31 -11.34
C ALA A 43 -24.17 8.36 -11.66
N ARG A 44 -25.04 8.09 -10.67
CA ARG A 44 -26.23 7.26 -10.84
C ARG A 44 -27.25 7.92 -11.76
N GLU A 45 -27.52 9.22 -11.61
CA GLU A 45 -28.41 9.95 -12.52
C GLU A 45 -27.89 9.92 -13.97
N LEU A 46 -26.57 10.08 -14.16
CA LEU A 46 -25.94 10.01 -15.47
C LEU A 46 -26.02 8.61 -16.08
N TYR A 47 -25.91 7.57 -15.26
CA TYR A 47 -26.16 6.19 -15.68
C TYR A 47 -27.63 5.96 -16.08
N GLU A 48 -28.59 6.39 -15.26
CA GLU A 48 -30.03 6.25 -15.54
C GLU A 48 -30.45 7.01 -16.81
N ARG A 49 -29.77 8.11 -17.14
CA ARG A 49 -29.94 8.87 -18.40
C ARG A 49 -29.24 8.22 -19.60
N GLY A 50 -28.52 7.10 -19.42
CA GLY A 50 -27.79 6.40 -20.47
C GLY A 50 -26.53 7.15 -20.96
N VAL A 51 -26.04 8.13 -20.20
CA VAL A 51 -24.85 8.93 -20.54
C VAL A 51 -23.57 8.21 -20.13
N LEU A 52 -23.60 7.46 -19.02
CA LEU A 52 -22.50 6.64 -18.54
C LEU A 52 -22.78 5.14 -18.76
N PRO A 53 -21.74 4.33 -19.03
CA PRO A 53 -21.87 2.88 -19.03
C PRO A 53 -22.27 2.36 -17.65
N ALA A 54 -22.84 1.15 -17.61
CA ALA A 54 -23.15 0.51 -16.34
C ALA A 54 -21.90 0.41 -15.47
N PRO A 55 -22.00 0.76 -14.17
CA PRO A 55 -20.90 0.54 -13.25
C PRO A 55 -20.55 -0.95 -13.28
N PRO A 56 -19.26 -1.31 -13.34
CA PRO A 56 -18.84 -2.70 -13.23
C PRO A 56 -19.32 -3.30 -11.90
N ASP A 57 -19.69 -4.59 -11.90
CA ASP A 57 -20.14 -5.26 -10.69
C ASP A 57 -19.03 -5.18 -9.63
N PRO A 58 -19.30 -4.63 -8.43
CA PRO A 58 -18.32 -4.56 -7.35
C PRO A 58 -17.66 -5.91 -7.05
N ARG A 59 -18.38 -7.02 -7.22
CA ARG A 59 -17.82 -8.37 -7.03
C ARG A 59 -16.81 -8.73 -8.10
N GLU A 60 -17.13 -8.43 -9.36
CA GLU A 60 -16.20 -8.63 -10.47
C GLU A 60 -14.93 -7.79 -10.31
N LEU A 61 -15.05 -6.56 -9.78
CA LEU A 61 -13.89 -5.73 -9.47
C LEU A 61 -13.03 -6.35 -8.35
N VAL A 62 -13.64 -6.83 -7.28
CA VAL A 62 -12.92 -7.50 -6.18
C VAL A 62 -12.21 -8.75 -6.69
N ASP A 63 -12.88 -9.57 -7.51
CA ASP A 63 -12.31 -10.78 -8.09
C ASP A 63 -11.16 -10.45 -9.05
N GLN A 64 -11.26 -9.37 -9.82
CA GLN A 64 -10.19 -8.90 -10.70
C GLN A 64 -8.96 -8.45 -9.89
N VAL A 65 -9.17 -7.69 -8.81
CA VAL A 65 -8.08 -7.24 -7.93
C VAL A 65 -7.41 -8.43 -7.25
N GLU A 66 -8.16 -9.38 -6.71
CA GLU A 66 -7.58 -10.58 -6.07
C GLU A 66 -6.84 -11.48 -7.07
N ASN A 67 -7.40 -11.67 -8.27
CA ASN A 67 -6.73 -12.45 -9.32
C ASN A 67 -5.42 -11.77 -9.74
N TYR A 68 -5.42 -10.45 -9.89
CA TYR A 68 -4.23 -9.69 -10.21
C TYR A 68 -3.17 -9.77 -9.09
N ARG A 69 -3.61 -9.67 -7.82
CA ARG A 69 -2.75 -9.86 -6.64
C ARG A 69 -2.10 -11.24 -6.64
N GLN A 70 -2.86 -12.30 -6.91
CA GLN A 70 -2.35 -13.67 -6.98
C GLN A 70 -1.35 -13.87 -8.12
N GLN A 71 -1.57 -13.26 -9.28
CA GLN A 71 -0.64 -13.31 -10.40
C GLN A 71 0.70 -12.65 -10.06
N LEU A 72 0.68 -11.48 -9.40
CA LEU A 72 1.90 -10.81 -8.95
C LEU A 72 2.63 -11.64 -7.89
N GLU A 73 1.91 -12.18 -6.92
CA GLU A 73 2.48 -13.04 -5.89
C GLU A 73 3.17 -14.27 -6.50
N ALA A 74 2.51 -14.95 -7.44
CA ALA A 74 3.08 -16.09 -8.17
C ALA A 74 4.33 -15.69 -8.99
N ALA A 75 4.31 -14.52 -9.63
CA ALA A 75 5.45 -14.04 -10.39
C ALA A 75 6.65 -13.73 -9.48
N ILE A 76 6.42 -13.14 -8.30
CA ILE A 76 7.47 -12.89 -7.31
C ILE A 76 8.03 -14.22 -6.79
N VAL A 77 7.19 -15.21 -6.49
CA VAL A 77 7.64 -16.55 -6.10
C VAL A 77 8.52 -17.18 -7.16
N HIS A 78 8.15 -17.05 -8.44
CA HIS A 78 8.98 -17.54 -9.54
C HIS A 78 10.35 -16.85 -9.60
N ILE A 79 10.40 -15.54 -9.32
CA ILE A 79 11.67 -14.80 -9.22
C ILE A 79 12.53 -15.35 -8.07
N PHE A 80 11.94 -15.66 -6.92
CA PHE A 80 12.67 -16.31 -5.82
C PHE A 80 13.30 -17.63 -6.26
N GLU A 81 12.56 -18.46 -6.99
CA GLU A 81 13.05 -19.75 -7.50
C GLU A 81 14.19 -19.57 -8.51
N GLN A 82 14.11 -18.55 -9.38
CA GLN A 82 15.17 -18.26 -10.35
C GLN A 82 16.45 -17.75 -9.68
N VAL A 83 16.34 -16.92 -8.65
CA VAL A 83 17.49 -16.25 -8.01
C VAL A 83 18.18 -17.13 -6.95
N PHE A 84 17.39 -17.88 -6.18
CA PHE A 84 17.91 -18.68 -5.05
C PHE A 84 17.83 -20.20 -5.28
N GLY A 85 17.25 -20.63 -6.39
CA GLY A 85 17.02 -22.04 -6.72
C GLY A 85 15.75 -22.60 -6.06
N PRO A 86 15.44 -23.89 -6.28
CA PRO A 86 14.19 -24.51 -5.85
C PRO A 86 14.10 -24.77 -4.33
N ARG A 87 15.09 -24.36 -3.54
CA ARG A 87 15.09 -24.55 -2.09
C ARG A 87 14.15 -23.54 -1.46
N THR A 88 12.95 -24.02 -1.13
CA THR A 88 11.82 -23.24 -0.62
C THR A 88 11.91 -22.88 0.87
N ASP A 89 12.93 -23.39 1.56
CA ASP A 89 13.09 -23.47 3.01
C ASP A 89 14.13 -22.48 3.58
N THR A 90 14.58 -21.52 2.77
CA THR A 90 15.45 -20.44 3.25
C THR A 90 14.67 -19.44 4.13
N ILE A 91 15.32 -18.96 5.19
CA ILE A 91 14.71 -18.02 6.15
C ILE A 91 14.32 -16.72 5.43
N GLU A 92 15.15 -16.28 4.50
CA GLU A 92 14.96 -15.10 3.67
C GLU A 92 13.66 -15.19 2.87
N ARG A 93 13.40 -16.33 2.22
CA ARG A 93 12.14 -16.55 1.48
C ARG A 93 10.94 -16.53 2.42
N GLN A 94 11.02 -17.17 3.58
CA GLN A 94 9.92 -17.15 4.56
C GLN A 94 9.62 -15.73 5.06
N MET A 95 10.66 -14.94 5.34
CA MET A 95 10.52 -13.55 5.74
C MET A 95 9.92 -12.69 4.63
N SER A 96 10.39 -12.84 3.39
CA SER A 96 9.81 -12.13 2.24
C SER A 96 8.35 -12.50 2.00
N MET A 97 8.00 -13.79 2.08
CA MET A 97 6.60 -14.22 1.91
C MET A 97 5.68 -13.68 3.01
N ARG A 98 6.18 -13.60 4.26
CA ARG A 98 5.43 -12.94 5.35
C ARG A 98 5.23 -11.46 5.07
N LEU A 99 6.26 -10.77 4.61
CA LEU A 99 6.17 -9.36 4.26
C LEU A 99 5.15 -9.15 3.13
N ILE A 100 5.19 -9.94 2.07
CA ILE A 100 4.20 -9.90 0.98
C ILE A 100 2.78 -10.14 1.49
N ALA A 101 2.58 -11.08 2.42
CA ALA A 101 1.26 -11.32 3.01
C ALA A 101 0.77 -10.14 3.86
N GLU A 102 1.67 -9.36 4.45
CA GLU A 102 1.35 -8.25 5.35
C GLU A 102 1.10 -6.94 4.62
N ILE A 103 1.91 -6.60 3.60
CA ILE A 103 1.82 -5.33 2.87
C ILE A 103 1.32 -5.47 1.43
N GLY A 104 1.22 -6.70 0.93
CA GLY A 104 0.88 -7.00 -0.46
C GLY A 104 2.10 -7.07 -1.39
N PRO A 105 1.97 -7.76 -2.53
CA PRO A 105 3.06 -7.97 -3.49
C PRO A 105 3.52 -6.67 -4.14
N GLU A 106 2.61 -5.73 -4.41
CA GLU A 106 2.96 -4.43 -5.01
C GLU A 106 3.87 -3.62 -4.09
N ALA A 107 3.44 -3.40 -2.85
CA ALA A 107 4.20 -2.64 -1.86
C ALA A 107 5.55 -3.31 -1.55
N PHE A 108 5.61 -4.64 -1.56
CA PHE A 108 6.88 -5.36 -1.42
C PHE A 108 7.88 -5.01 -2.53
N VAL A 109 7.47 -5.11 -3.80
CA VAL A 109 8.35 -4.80 -4.95
C VAL A 109 8.80 -3.33 -4.89
N GLN A 110 7.89 -2.43 -4.55
CA GLN A 110 8.16 -1.00 -4.38
C GLN A 110 9.20 -0.74 -3.30
N LYS A 111 9.05 -1.37 -2.13
CA LYS A 111 10.03 -1.26 -1.04
C LYS A 111 11.42 -1.73 -1.45
N VAL A 112 11.51 -2.84 -2.15
CA VAL A 112 12.79 -3.42 -2.60
C VAL A 112 13.47 -2.53 -3.65
N LEU A 113 12.71 -2.03 -4.64
CA LEU A 113 13.28 -1.23 -5.74
C LEU A 113 13.62 0.21 -5.32
N TRP A 114 12.85 0.81 -4.42
CA TRP A 114 13.06 2.21 -4.01
C TRP A 114 13.85 2.36 -2.70
N GLY A 115 14.34 1.25 -2.13
CA GLY A 115 15.23 1.28 -0.98
C GLY A 115 14.56 1.79 0.30
N GLU A 116 13.25 1.58 0.46
CA GLU A 116 12.60 1.84 1.75
C GLU A 116 13.16 0.91 2.83
N GLU A 117 13.29 1.40 4.06
CA GLU A 117 13.97 0.68 5.14
C GLU A 117 13.37 -0.72 5.38
N ILE A 118 14.15 -1.74 5.04
CA ILE A 118 13.94 -3.12 5.46
C ILE A 118 14.82 -3.34 6.69
N SER A 119 14.19 -3.61 7.84
CA SER A 119 14.89 -3.66 9.13
C SER A 119 15.91 -4.79 9.27
N ASP A 120 15.88 -5.78 8.37
CA ASP A 120 16.78 -6.93 8.39
C ASP A 120 17.84 -6.84 7.27
N ILE A 121 19.11 -6.71 7.67
CA ILE A 121 20.25 -6.55 6.76
C ILE A 121 20.48 -7.80 5.90
N ALA A 122 20.28 -9.00 6.44
CA ALA A 122 20.45 -10.24 5.68
C ALA A 122 19.37 -10.38 4.60
N LEU A 123 18.14 -9.98 4.95
CA LEU A 123 17.03 -9.89 4.01
C LEU A 123 17.30 -8.85 2.91
N THR A 124 17.79 -7.66 3.26
CA THR A 124 18.13 -6.62 2.28
C THR A 124 19.16 -7.10 1.27
N ILE A 125 20.26 -7.72 1.73
CA ILE A 125 21.32 -8.26 0.85
C ILE A 125 20.77 -9.38 -0.06
N ALA A 126 19.87 -10.23 0.46
CA ALA A 126 19.23 -11.24 -0.37
C ALA A 126 18.35 -10.58 -1.45
N LEU A 127 17.53 -9.60 -1.08
CA LEU A 127 16.60 -8.93 -1.98
C LEU A 127 17.29 -8.08 -3.05
N GLU A 128 18.48 -7.53 -2.78
CA GLU A 128 19.31 -6.84 -3.78
C GLU A 128 19.57 -7.72 -5.02
N ARG A 129 19.74 -9.03 -4.82
CA ARG A 129 19.95 -9.98 -5.93
C ARG A 129 18.73 -10.17 -6.80
N MET A 130 17.54 -9.81 -6.31
CA MET A 130 16.28 -9.90 -7.05
C MET A 130 15.99 -8.66 -7.88
N ILE A 131 16.65 -7.52 -7.60
CA ILE A 131 16.38 -6.23 -8.24
C ILE A 131 16.23 -6.34 -9.77
N PRO A 132 17.17 -6.97 -10.52
CA PRO A 132 17.05 -7.03 -11.99
C PRO A 132 15.81 -7.78 -12.48
N SER A 133 15.36 -8.78 -11.72
CA SER A 133 14.15 -9.54 -12.06
C SER A 133 12.87 -8.82 -11.65
N LEU A 134 12.93 -8.04 -10.56
CA LEU A 134 11.85 -7.17 -10.13
C LEU A 134 11.66 -5.98 -11.09
N GLU A 135 12.73 -5.42 -11.66
CA GLU A 135 12.64 -4.40 -12.71
C GLU A 135 11.89 -4.94 -13.94
N GLN A 136 12.21 -6.16 -14.39
CA GLN A 136 11.48 -6.83 -15.47
C GLN A 136 10.01 -7.11 -15.11
N LEU A 137 9.72 -7.37 -13.84
CA LEU A 137 8.35 -7.53 -13.36
C LEU A 137 7.57 -6.22 -13.48
N VAL A 138 8.20 -5.08 -13.14
CA VAL A 138 7.59 -3.76 -13.30
C VAL A 138 7.31 -3.45 -14.77
N GLU A 139 8.24 -3.79 -15.68
CA GLU A 139 8.02 -3.64 -17.13
C GLU A 139 6.86 -4.50 -17.65
N ARG A 140 6.67 -5.69 -17.08
CA ARG A 140 5.58 -6.61 -17.46
C ARG A 140 4.23 -6.22 -16.90
N TYR A 141 4.19 -5.60 -15.72
CA TYR A 141 2.96 -5.22 -15.03
C TYR A 141 2.94 -3.73 -14.66
N PRO A 142 3.07 -2.81 -15.63
CA PRO A 142 3.19 -1.38 -15.35
C PRO A 142 1.98 -0.85 -14.59
N SER A 143 0.78 -1.34 -14.88
CA SER A 143 -0.46 -0.96 -14.18
C SER A 143 -0.46 -1.25 -12.68
N ALA A 144 0.28 -2.27 -12.22
CA ALA A 144 0.41 -2.57 -10.78
C ALA A 144 1.17 -1.47 -10.04
N PHE A 145 2.24 -0.98 -10.67
CA PHE A 145 3.22 -0.13 -9.99
C PHE A 145 3.04 1.37 -10.30
N LEU A 146 2.19 1.70 -11.27
CA LEU A 146 1.86 3.07 -11.67
C LEU A 146 0.77 3.74 -10.80
N SER A 147 0.12 3.04 -9.87
CA SER A 147 -0.95 3.61 -9.03
C SER A 147 -0.45 4.79 -8.15
N GLN A 148 0.76 4.67 -7.60
CA GLN A 148 1.44 5.75 -6.88
C GLN A 148 1.97 6.84 -7.81
N ALA A 149 2.56 6.47 -8.95
CA ALA A 149 3.03 7.45 -9.95
C ALA A 149 1.86 8.31 -10.46
N ASN A 150 0.70 7.72 -10.70
CA ASN A 150 -0.52 8.43 -11.07
C ASN A 150 -1.06 9.30 -9.94
N SER A 151 -0.99 8.85 -8.68
CA SER A 151 -1.37 9.69 -7.53
C SER A 151 -0.48 10.93 -7.40
N LEU A 152 0.83 10.77 -7.60
CA LEU A 152 1.79 11.89 -7.62
C LEU A 152 1.57 12.81 -8.83
N LEU A 153 1.37 12.24 -10.03
CA LEU A 153 1.08 13.02 -11.24
C LEU A 153 -0.25 13.77 -11.15
N ASN A 154 -1.26 13.21 -10.49
CA ASN A 154 -2.55 13.86 -10.24
C ASN A 154 -2.40 15.00 -9.21
N GLN A 155 -1.57 14.83 -8.18
CA GLN A 155 -1.23 15.92 -7.25
C GLN A 155 -0.48 17.06 -7.96
N PHE A 156 0.43 16.73 -8.88
CA PHE A 156 1.14 17.73 -9.70
C PHE A 156 0.26 18.43 -10.73
N LYS A 157 -0.78 17.78 -11.26
CA LYS A 157 -1.77 18.41 -12.18
C LYS A 157 -2.81 19.26 -11.46
N ALA A 158 -3.02 19.04 -10.16
CA ALA A 158 -3.98 19.76 -9.35
C ALA A 158 -3.37 20.95 -8.59
N GLY A 159 -2.06 21.19 -8.72
CA GLY A 159 -1.34 22.38 -8.25
C GLY A 159 -0.96 23.30 -9.41
#